data_AF-A0A6B3F2W6-F1
#
_entry.id   AF-A0A6B3F2W6-F1
#
_cell.length_a   1.000
_cell.length_b   1.000
_cell.length_c   1.000
_cell.angle_alpha   90.00
_cell.angle_beta   90.00
_cell.angle_gamma   90.00
#
_symmetry.space_group_name_H-M   'P 1'
#
loop_
_entity.id
_entity.type
_entity.pdbx_description
1 polymer ?
#
loop_
_entity_poly.entity_id
_entity_poly.type
_entity_poly.pdbx_seq_one_letter_code
_entity_poly.pdbx_strand_id
1 'polypeptide(L)'
;PEAWENHASMDPARRAFYEYHSALMEPWDGPAAVAFTDGVQIGAVLDRNGLRPGRYWVTDDGLVVLGSEVGVLDIDPAKVVR
;
A
#
# COMPACT_ATOMS: atom_id res chain seq x y z
N PRO A 1 5.54 8.79 4.50
CA PRO A 1 4.67 8.56 5.69
C PRO A 1 3.21 8.80 5.32
N GLU A 2 2.26 8.07 5.92
CA GLU A 2 0.82 8.33 5.72
C GLU A 2 0.42 9.69 6.32
N ALA A 3 -0.76 10.21 5.97
CA ALA A 3 -1.28 11.44 6.56
C ALA A 3 -1.69 11.20 8.03
N TRP A 4 -0.83 11.58 8.98
CA TRP A 4 -0.98 11.19 10.38
C TRP A 4 -1.39 12.33 11.35
N GLU A 5 -1.03 13.58 11.06
CA GLU A 5 -1.15 14.71 12.00
C GLU A 5 -2.59 14.89 12.54
N ASN A 6 -3.56 14.89 11.62
CA ASN A 6 -4.97 15.12 11.90
C ASN A 6 -5.78 13.81 12.02
N HIS A 7 -5.12 12.65 12.10
CA HIS A 7 -5.81 11.37 12.21
C HIS A 7 -6.22 11.12 13.68
N ALA A 8 -7.46 11.50 14.02
CA ALA A 8 -7.97 11.52 15.39
C ALA A 8 -8.05 10.13 16.07
N SER A 9 -8.23 9.06 15.28
CA SER A 9 -8.35 7.68 15.76
C SER A 9 -7.08 6.84 15.56
N MET A 10 -5.95 7.46 15.21
CA MET A 10 -4.70 6.74 15.02
C MET A 10 -4.19 6.17 16.35
N ASP A 11 -3.73 4.92 16.30
CA ASP A 11 -3.04 4.30 17.43
C ASP A 11 -1.86 5.17 17.93
N PRO A 12 -1.72 5.41 19.25
CA PRO A 12 -0.69 6.29 19.79
C PRO A 12 0.74 5.86 19.46
N ALA A 13 1.05 4.56 19.43
CA ALA A 13 2.38 4.09 19.10
C ALA A 13 2.70 4.35 17.62
N ARG A 14 1.71 4.18 16.74
CA ARG A 14 1.83 4.51 15.33
C ARG A 14 2.01 6.02 15.09
N ARG A 15 1.28 6.87 15.82
CA ARG A 15 1.44 8.33 15.77
C ARG A 15 2.86 8.74 16.20
N ALA A 16 3.34 8.22 17.34
CA ALA A 16 4.68 8.51 17.85
C ALA A 16 5.77 8.07 16.86
N PHE A 17 5.58 6.93 16.18
CA PHE A 17 6.47 6.48 15.11
C PHE A 17 6.56 7.52 13.97
N TYR A 18 5.43 8.03 13.46
CA TYR A 18 5.47 9.00 12.38
C TYR A 18 6.01 10.37 12.80
N GLU A 19 5.70 10.82 14.02
CA GLU A 19 6.23 12.06 14.58
C GLU A 19 7.76 12.02 14.64
N TYR A 20 8.34 10.96 15.20
CA TYR A 20 9.80 10.77 15.24
C TYR A 20 10.44 10.79 13.84
N HIS A 21 9.89 10.04 12.88
CA HIS A 21 10.46 9.96 11.54
C HIS A 21 10.32 11.26 10.74
N SER A 22 9.29 12.08 11.02
CA SER A 22 9.10 13.38 10.37
C SER A 22 10.20 14.39 10.73
N ALA A 23 10.85 14.24 11.88
CA ALA A 23 11.99 15.05 12.28
C ALA A 23 13.31 14.63 11.59
N LEU A 24 13.36 13.43 10.99
CA LEU A 24 14.56 12.87 10.36
C LEU A 24 14.58 13.02 8.84
N MET A 25 13.42 12.94 8.18
CA MET A 25 13.32 12.97 6.72
C MET A 25 12.01 13.59 6.27
N GLU A 26 12.11 14.58 5.37
CA GLU A 26 10.93 15.16 4.74
C GLU A 26 10.22 14.13 3.85
N PRO A 27 8.89 14.17 3.75
CA PRO A 27 8.19 13.26 2.86
C PRO A 27 8.54 13.46 1.39
N TRP A 28 8.76 12.34 0.70
CA TRP A 28 8.88 12.30 -0.75
C TRP A 28 7.47 12.33 -1.35
N ASP A 29 6.97 13.54 -1.57
CA ASP A 29 5.57 13.76 -1.95
C ASP A 29 5.35 13.70 -3.48
N GLY A 30 4.10 13.44 -3.86
CA GLY A 30 3.66 13.29 -5.26
C GLY A 30 2.92 11.97 -5.52
N PRO A 31 2.18 11.85 -6.63
CA PRO A 31 1.39 10.65 -6.93
C PRO A 31 2.26 9.41 -7.13
N ALA A 32 2.14 8.43 -6.23
CA ALA A 32 2.96 7.22 -6.27
C ALA A 32 2.16 5.96 -5.93
N ALA A 33 2.38 4.92 -6.72
CA ALA A 33 2.07 3.53 -6.38
C ALA A 33 3.39 2.76 -6.47
N VAL A 34 3.88 2.27 -5.34
CA VAL A 34 5.18 1.61 -5.25
C VAL A 34 4.97 0.13 -4.99
N ALA A 35 5.48 -0.71 -5.87
CA ALA A 35 5.69 -2.14 -5.61
C ALA A 35 7.16 -2.33 -5.24
N PHE A 36 7.45 -3.10 -4.20
CA PHE A 36 8.79 -3.25 -3.65
C PHE A 36 9.01 -4.65 -3.10
N THR A 37 10.29 -5.05 -3.00
CA THR A 37 10.72 -6.27 -2.33
C THR A 37 12.11 -6.09 -1.73
N ASP A 38 12.39 -6.77 -0.63
CA ASP A 38 13.73 -6.89 -0.04
C ASP A 38 14.39 -8.25 -0.32
N GLY A 39 13.77 -9.08 -1.17
CA GLY A 39 14.18 -10.45 -1.48
C GLY A 39 13.59 -11.52 -0.55
N VAL A 40 12.95 -11.14 0.56
CA VAL A 40 12.24 -12.05 1.48
C VAL A 40 10.74 -11.75 1.48
N GLN A 41 10.38 -10.47 1.45
CA GLN A 41 9.01 -9.98 1.43
C GLN A 41 8.76 -9.16 0.16
N ILE A 42 7.53 -9.20 -0.31
CA ILE A 42 7.03 -8.31 -1.36
C ILE A 42 5.87 -7.50 -0.78
N GLY A 43 5.77 -6.25 -1.20
CA GLY A 43 4.71 -5.36 -0.74
C GLY A 43 4.41 -4.27 -1.76
N ALA A 44 3.33 -3.55 -1.48
CA ALA A 44 3.02 -2.34 -2.19
C ALA A 44 2.40 -1.30 -1.27
N VAL A 45 2.61 -0.03 -1.61
CA VAL A 45 2.10 1.11 -0.86
C VAL A 45 1.73 2.23 -1.83
N LEU A 46 0.67 2.95 -1.51
CA LEU A 46 0.29 4.18 -2.20
C LEU A 46 0.88 5.39 -1.46
N ASP A 47 1.00 6.50 -2.17
CA ASP A 47 1.26 7.79 -1.54
C ASP A 47 0.18 8.13 -0.49
N ARG A 48 0.49 9.11 0.36
CA ARG A 48 -0.36 9.50 1.49
C ARG A 48 -1.80 9.89 1.11
N ASN A 49 -2.03 10.24 -0.16
CA ASN A 49 -3.31 10.71 -0.69
C ASN A 49 -3.96 9.68 -1.64
N GLY A 50 -3.29 8.56 -1.94
CA GLY A 50 -3.81 7.51 -2.81
C GLY A 50 -4.07 7.97 -4.25
N LEU A 51 -3.17 8.78 -4.82
CA LEU A 51 -3.40 9.44 -6.11
C LEU A 51 -3.11 8.55 -7.33
N ARG A 52 -2.58 7.35 -7.11
CA ARG A 52 -2.38 6.33 -8.14
C ARG A 52 -3.27 5.11 -7.84
N PRO A 53 -3.88 4.48 -8.86
CA PRO A 53 -4.68 3.29 -8.63
C PRO A 53 -3.77 2.10 -8.25
N GLY A 54 -4.21 1.34 -7.25
CA GLY A 54 -3.65 0.05 -6.87
C GLY A 54 -4.81 -0.92 -6.64
N ARG A 55 -4.93 -1.93 -7.50
CA ARG A 55 -5.95 -2.97 -7.44
C ARG A 55 -5.26 -4.28 -7.15
N TYR A 56 -5.86 -5.12 -6.31
CA TYR A 56 -5.32 -6.44 -6.04
C TYR A 56 -6.40 -7.50 -6.08
N TRP A 57 -5.98 -8.72 -6.41
CA TRP A 57 -6.75 -9.94 -6.25
C TRP A 57 -5.98 -10.92 -5.36
N VAL A 58 -6.73 -11.71 -4.60
CA VAL A 58 -6.20 -12.89 -3.90
C VAL A 58 -6.97 -14.09 -4.41
N THR A 59 -6.27 -15.13 -4.85
CA THR A 59 -6.87 -16.40 -5.26
C THR A 59 -6.91 -17.40 -4.11
N ASP A 60 -7.74 -18.44 -4.24
CA ASP A 60 -7.90 -19.50 -3.25
C ASP A 60 -6.63 -20.34 -2.98
N ASP A 61 -5.72 -20.43 -3.94
CA ASP A 61 -4.39 -21.04 -3.81
C ASP A 61 -3.33 -20.10 -3.21
N GLY A 62 -3.72 -18.88 -2.84
CA GLY A 62 -2.88 -17.91 -2.15
C GLY A 62 -2.01 -17.03 -3.04
N LEU A 63 -2.19 -17.06 -4.37
CA LEU A 63 -1.56 -16.08 -5.25
C LEU A 63 -2.16 -14.69 -5.00
N VAL A 64 -1.29 -13.69 -4.86
CA VAL A 64 -1.67 -12.27 -4.76
C VAL A 64 -1.21 -11.56 -6.02
N VAL A 65 -2.15 -10.91 -6.71
CA VAL A 65 -1.89 -10.10 -7.89
C VAL A 65 -2.14 -8.65 -7.54
N LEU A 66 -1.22 -7.76 -7.90
CA LEU A 66 -1.37 -6.32 -7.77
C LEU A 66 -1.09 -5.65 -9.12
N GLY A 67 -1.95 -4.72 -9.52
CA GLY A 67 -1.76 -3.91 -10.73
C GLY A 67 -2.41 -2.53 -10.60
N SER A 68 -2.08 -1.63 -11.52
CA SER A 68 -2.76 -0.33 -11.62
C SER A 68 -4.20 -0.46 -12.13
N GLU A 69 -4.51 -1.56 -12.81
CA GLU A 69 -5.82 -1.85 -13.42
C GLU A 69 -6.23 -3.29 -13.10
N VAL A 70 -7.51 -3.60 -13.29
CA VAL A 70 -8.06 -4.96 -13.19
C VAL A 70 -8.20 -5.56 -14.59
N GLY A 71 -8.13 -6.90 -14.70
CA GLY A 71 -8.29 -7.60 -15.99
C GLY A 71 -7.04 -7.62 -16.87
N VAL A 72 -5.87 -7.23 -16.32
CA VAL A 72 -4.57 -7.33 -17.01
C VAL A 72 -4.07 -8.77 -17.12
N LEU A 73 -4.52 -9.66 -16.22
CA LEU A 73 -4.26 -11.08 -16.25
C LEU A 73 -5.57 -11.85 -16.47
N ASP A 74 -5.50 -12.90 -17.28
CA ASP A 74 -6.61 -13.84 -17.50
C ASP A 74 -6.67 -14.84 -16.33
N ILE A 75 -7.44 -14.50 -15.30
CA ILE A 75 -7.64 -15.30 -14.10
C ILE A 75 -9.12 -15.68 -14.02
N ASP A 76 -9.41 -16.96 -13.83
CA ASP A 76 -10.77 -17.46 -13.63
C ASP A 76 -11.40 -16.78 -12.38
N PRO A 77 -12.50 -16.01 -12.54
CA PRO A 77 -13.16 -15.33 -11.43
C PRO A 77 -13.59 -16.27 -10.31
N ALA A 78 -13.83 -17.56 -10.59
CA ALA A 78 -14.21 -18.54 -9.58
C ALA A 78 -13.09 -18.81 -8.55
N LYS A 79 -11.83 -18.52 -8.90
CA LYS A 79 -10.68 -18.66 -8.00
C LYS A 79 -10.45 -17.45 -7.10
N VAL A 80 -11.05 -16.30 -7.41
CA VAL A 80 -10.80 -15.03 -6.70
C VAL A 80 -11.60 -15.00 -5.40
N VAL A 81 -10.92 -14.86 -4.27
CA VAL A 81 -11.53 -14.77 -2.94
C VAL A 81 -11.51 -13.34 -2.38
N ARG A 82 -10.70 -12.43 -2.95
CA ARG A 82 -10.63 -11.02 -2.58
C ARG A 82 -10.17 -10.15 -3.73
#